data_AF-A0A963HAK7-F1
#
_entry.id   AF-A0A963HAK7-F1
#
_cell.length_a   1.000
_cell.length_b   1.000
_cell.length_c   1.000
_cell.angle_alpha   90.00
_cell.angle_beta   90.00
_cell.angle_gamma   90.00
#
_symmetry.space_group_name_H-M   'P 1'
#
loop_
_entity.id
_entity.type
_entity.pdbx_description
1 polymer ?
#
loop_
_entity_poly.entity_id
_entity_poly.type
_entity_poly.pdbx_seq_one_letter_code
_entity_poly.pdbx_strand_id
1 'polypeptide(L)'
;MKTITRPAVASLCILFASTAYGFGGGSCIPVTGVVQSVPDPTCAIKTDPKYSWPGTVEAADPLLVNFGVPAEQACLTIRGFGTAQFSGVSGLTTVGVGNPQAGNSATPLGFAPATVRSGLTVFTSQAVLNGQVYAGRKLLKGTLYTKDTGVIELAPTSGKVGQILKIVGGGGDFAGASGTITVAGQELGGFAFYSGEVCGAK
;
A
#
# COMPACT_ATOMS: atom_id res chain seq x y z
N MET A 1 41.51 -31.36 10.45
CA MET A 1 41.08 -29.97 10.67
C MET A 1 40.19 -29.54 9.51
N LYS A 2 38.92 -29.24 9.75
CA LYS A 2 38.00 -28.68 8.73
C LYS A 2 37.89 -27.19 8.97
N THR A 3 38.32 -26.39 8.00
CA THR A 3 38.20 -24.93 8.03
C THR A 3 36.76 -24.55 7.67
N ILE A 4 36.04 -23.92 8.61
CA ILE A 4 34.70 -23.36 8.38
C ILE A 4 34.89 -21.88 8.06
N THR A 5 34.73 -21.51 6.79
CA THR A 5 34.63 -20.11 6.35
C THR A 5 33.19 -19.63 6.54
N ARG A 6 32.98 -18.69 7.46
CA ARG A 6 31.70 -17.97 7.60
C ARG A 6 31.65 -16.81 6.59
N PRO A 7 30.58 -16.64 5.81
CA PRO A 7 30.42 -15.45 4.99
C PRO A 7 30.14 -14.24 5.89
N ALA A 8 30.91 -13.17 5.69
CA ALA A 8 30.68 -11.89 6.34
C ALA A 8 29.42 -11.25 5.73
N VAL A 9 28.36 -11.13 6.53
CA VAL A 9 27.19 -10.33 6.19
C VAL A 9 27.57 -8.86 6.39
N ALA A 10 27.81 -8.16 5.29
CA ALA A 10 28.02 -6.72 5.30
C ALA A 10 26.67 -6.03 5.57
N SER A 11 26.41 -5.69 6.83
CA SER A 11 25.30 -4.82 7.20
C SER A 11 25.58 -3.41 6.70
N LEU A 12 24.90 -3.02 5.61
CA LEU A 12 24.90 -1.65 5.09
C LEU A 12 24.05 -0.78 6.03
N CYS A 13 24.68 -0.11 6.99
CA CYS A 13 24.03 0.92 7.80
C CYS A 13 23.80 2.18 6.94
N ILE A 14 22.59 2.32 6.40
CA ILE A 14 22.14 3.57 5.78
C ILE A 14 21.76 4.53 6.92
N LEU A 15 22.63 5.51 7.19
CA LEU A 15 22.34 6.64 8.08
C LEU A 15 21.34 7.58 7.39
N PHE A 16 20.08 7.55 7.81
CA PHE A 16 19.09 8.55 7.41
C PHE A 16 19.38 9.86 8.16
N ALA A 17 19.85 10.89 7.44
CA ALA A 17 19.88 12.25 7.94
C ALA A 17 18.43 12.72 8.16
N SER A 18 18.03 12.90 9.42
CA SER A 18 16.71 13.37 9.80
C SER A 18 16.60 14.89 9.60
N THR A 19 16.14 15.31 8.43
CA THR A 19 15.66 16.68 8.21
C THR A 19 14.37 16.90 9.01
N ALA A 20 14.32 17.99 9.78
CA ALA A 20 13.15 18.35 10.57
C ALA A 20 12.04 18.87 9.64
N TYR A 21 11.00 18.07 9.43
CA TYR A 21 9.82 18.48 8.67
C TYR A 21 8.78 19.09 9.62
N GLY A 22 8.55 20.39 9.49
CA GLY A 22 7.41 21.06 10.11
C GLY A 22 6.21 20.98 9.18
N PHE A 23 5.11 20.36 9.63
CA PHE A 23 3.83 20.37 8.90
C PHE A 23 3.23 21.79 8.95
N GLY A 24 3.58 22.60 7.95
CA GLY A 24 3.10 23.96 7.75
C GLY A 24 3.49 24.41 6.36
N GLY A 25 2.52 24.47 5.44
CA GLY A 25 2.70 24.90 4.05
C GLY A 25 3.33 23.84 3.14
N GLY A 26 2.53 22.94 2.57
CA GLY A 26 2.94 22.08 1.44
C GLY A 26 4.13 21.13 1.67
N SER A 27 4.60 20.97 2.91
CA SER A 27 5.75 20.13 3.25
C SER A 27 5.39 18.64 3.20
N CYS A 28 6.25 17.84 2.57
CA CYS A 28 6.12 16.40 2.49
C CYS A 28 7.06 15.71 3.49
N ILE A 29 6.54 14.75 4.25
CA ILE A 29 7.32 13.91 5.16
C ILE A 29 7.67 12.62 4.41
N PRO A 30 8.97 12.30 4.22
CA PRO A 30 9.36 11.02 3.65
C PRO A 30 9.01 9.90 4.62
N VAL A 31 8.37 8.86 4.09
CA VAL A 31 7.98 7.66 4.84
C VAL A 31 8.68 6.44 4.24
N THR A 32 9.18 5.56 5.08
CA THR A 32 9.83 4.31 4.68
C THR A 32 9.65 3.26 5.75
N GLY A 33 9.57 2.00 5.32
CA GLY A 33 9.43 0.89 6.24
C GLY A 33 9.03 -0.40 5.56
N VAL A 34 8.38 -1.27 6.33
CA VAL A 34 7.83 -2.54 5.86
C VAL A 34 6.34 -2.60 6.12
N VAL A 35 5.61 -3.19 5.17
CA VAL A 35 4.17 -3.40 5.23
C VAL A 35 3.87 -4.87 5.08
N GLN A 36 2.86 -5.32 5.81
CA GLN A 36 2.32 -6.66 5.75
C GLN A 36 0.81 -6.57 5.55
N SER A 37 0.30 -7.38 4.64
CA SER A 37 -1.12 -7.50 4.36
C SER A 37 -1.55 -8.96 4.54
N VAL A 38 -2.66 -9.15 5.23
CA VAL A 38 -3.22 -10.47 5.51
C VAL A 38 -4.67 -10.48 5.02
N PRO A 39 -5.06 -11.45 4.17
CA PRO A 39 -6.45 -11.62 3.81
C PRO A 39 -7.30 -11.89 5.06
N ASP A 40 -8.37 -11.12 5.23
CA ASP A 40 -9.19 -11.15 6.44
C ASP A 40 -10.68 -11.21 6.06
N PRO A 41 -11.34 -12.38 6.21
CA PRO A 41 -12.74 -12.57 5.82
C PRO A 41 -13.70 -11.76 6.69
N THR A 42 -13.24 -11.22 7.81
CA THR A 42 -14.08 -10.46 8.74
C THR A 42 -13.96 -8.96 8.53
N CYS A 43 -12.98 -8.48 7.74
CA CYS A 43 -12.82 -7.05 7.52
C CYS A 43 -13.75 -6.54 6.43
N ALA A 44 -14.29 -5.34 6.65
CA ALA A 44 -15.20 -4.70 5.73
C ALA A 44 -14.97 -3.19 5.68
N ILE A 45 -14.32 -2.71 4.62
CA ILE A 45 -14.19 -1.26 4.37
C ILE A 45 -15.54 -0.59 4.17
N LYS A 46 -16.51 -1.33 3.65
CA LYS A 46 -17.80 -0.77 3.24
C LYS A 46 -18.81 -0.63 4.37
N THR A 47 -18.67 -1.45 5.42
CA THR A 47 -19.70 -1.59 6.46
C THR A 47 -19.15 -1.46 7.87
N ASP A 48 -17.83 -1.42 8.07
CA ASP A 48 -17.25 -1.16 9.38
C ASP A 48 -17.18 0.35 9.64
N PRO A 49 -17.93 0.90 10.62
CA PRO A 49 -17.90 2.32 10.97
C PRO A 49 -16.50 2.79 11.39
N LYS A 50 -15.66 1.88 11.90
CA LYS A 50 -14.27 2.13 12.29
C LYS A 50 -13.38 2.50 11.11
N TYR A 51 -13.71 2.04 9.91
CA TYR A 51 -12.98 2.29 8.68
C TYR A 51 -13.84 3.05 7.67
N SER A 52 -14.50 4.11 8.13
CA SER A 52 -15.39 4.92 7.29
C SER A 52 -14.61 5.68 6.22
N TRP A 53 -14.78 5.24 4.97
CA TRP A 53 -14.29 5.93 3.78
C TRP A 53 -15.21 7.13 3.45
N PRO A 54 -14.67 8.36 3.31
CA PRO A 54 -15.50 9.56 3.11
C PRO A 54 -15.94 9.78 1.66
N GLY A 55 -15.36 9.06 0.69
CA GLY A 55 -15.67 9.21 -0.73
C GLY A 55 -16.68 8.19 -1.25
N THR A 56 -16.86 8.14 -2.57
CA THR A 56 -17.64 7.07 -3.22
C THR A 56 -16.90 5.74 -3.08
N VAL A 57 -17.61 4.73 -2.60
CA VAL A 57 -17.12 3.37 -2.44
C VAL A 57 -17.24 2.62 -3.76
N GLU A 58 -16.14 2.02 -4.23
CA GLU A 58 -16.10 1.26 -5.49
C GLU A 58 -16.54 -0.21 -5.27
N ALA A 59 -17.00 -0.89 -6.32
CA ALA A 59 -17.45 -2.28 -6.25
C ALA A 59 -16.28 -3.23 -5.92
N ALA A 60 -16.51 -4.24 -5.08
CA ALA A 60 -15.45 -5.12 -4.55
C ALA A 60 -14.99 -6.12 -5.61
N ASP A 61 -13.69 -6.40 -5.66
CA ASP A 61 -13.08 -7.32 -6.61
C ASP A 61 -12.85 -8.72 -6.00
N PRO A 62 -13.32 -9.81 -6.64
CA PRO A 62 -13.15 -11.17 -6.16
C PRO A 62 -11.71 -11.73 -6.30
N LEU A 63 -10.70 -10.93 -6.66
CA LEU A 63 -9.31 -11.39 -6.82
C LEU A 63 -8.77 -12.22 -5.64
N LEU A 64 -9.23 -11.96 -4.41
CA LEU A 64 -8.82 -12.69 -3.20
C LEU A 64 -9.43 -14.10 -3.06
N VAL A 65 -10.38 -14.50 -3.92
CA VAL A 65 -10.90 -15.88 -3.96
C VAL A 65 -9.78 -16.89 -4.24
N ASN A 66 -8.76 -16.48 -5.01
CA ASN A 66 -7.59 -17.32 -5.29
C ASN A 66 -6.71 -17.58 -4.05
N PHE A 67 -6.90 -16.80 -2.98
CA PHE A 67 -6.27 -16.97 -1.67
C PHE A 67 -7.21 -17.60 -0.63
N GLY A 68 -8.37 -18.14 -1.06
CA GLY A 68 -9.34 -18.79 -0.18
C GLY A 68 -10.24 -17.83 0.60
N VAL A 69 -10.28 -16.54 0.25
CA VAL A 69 -11.20 -15.57 0.85
C VAL A 69 -12.49 -15.49 0.03
N PRO A 70 -13.69 -15.59 0.65
CA PRO A 70 -14.95 -15.43 -0.07
C PRO A 70 -15.02 -14.08 -0.79
N ALA A 71 -15.58 -14.06 -2.00
CA ALA A 71 -15.63 -12.86 -2.86
C ALA A 71 -16.33 -11.67 -2.18
N GLU A 72 -17.38 -11.97 -1.42
CA GLU A 72 -18.16 -11.03 -0.62
C GLU A 72 -17.37 -10.39 0.55
N GLN A 73 -16.20 -10.96 0.88
CA GLN A 73 -15.34 -10.57 2.00
C GLN A 73 -13.92 -10.19 1.54
N ALA A 74 -13.76 -9.80 0.27
CA ALA A 74 -12.46 -9.47 -0.32
C ALA A 74 -11.82 -8.21 0.30
N CYS A 75 -11.16 -8.40 1.44
CA CYS A 75 -10.52 -7.37 2.22
C CYS A 75 -9.21 -7.89 2.84
N LEU A 76 -8.24 -6.99 2.97
CA LEU A 76 -6.92 -7.21 3.56
C LEU A 76 -6.83 -6.38 4.83
N THR A 77 -6.38 -6.99 5.93
CA THR A 77 -5.88 -6.24 7.09
C THR A 77 -4.43 -5.88 6.85
N ILE A 78 -4.09 -4.59 6.96
CA ILE A 78 -2.76 -4.04 6.68
C ILE A 78 -2.10 -3.59 7.97
N ARG A 79 -0.79 -3.85 8.09
CA ARG A 79 0.07 -3.31 9.15
C ARG A 79 1.37 -2.79 8.57
N GLY A 80 1.71 -1.55 8.90
CA GLY A 80 2.95 -0.89 8.50
C GLY A 80 3.83 -0.60 9.71
N PHE A 81 5.13 -0.82 9.54
CA PHE A 81 6.18 -0.56 10.52
C PHE A 81 7.28 0.27 9.87
N GLY A 82 7.88 1.21 10.60
CA GLY A 82 8.93 2.08 10.06
C GLY A 82 8.81 3.51 10.58
N THR A 83 9.15 4.48 9.73
CA THR A 83 8.96 5.91 10.05
C THR A 83 7.49 6.30 10.10
N ALA A 84 6.64 5.55 9.39
CA ALA A 84 5.20 5.49 9.60
C ALA A 84 4.83 4.16 10.28
N GLN A 85 3.97 4.23 11.29
CA GLN A 85 3.38 3.07 11.94
C GLN A 85 1.88 3.15 11.78
N PHE A 86 1.28 2.15 11.14
CA PHE A 86 -0.14 2.19 10.84
C PHE A 86 -0.76 0.79 10.84
N SER A 87 -2.05 0.76 11.06
CA SER A 87 -2.90 -0.40 10.84
C SER A 87 -4.17 0.04 10.13
N GLY A 88 -4.70 -0.85 9.31
CA GLY A 88 -5.84 -0.48 8.49
C GLY A 88 -6.38 -1.65 7.72
N VAL A 89 -7.22 -1.32 6.76
CA VAL A 89 -7.86 -2.27 5.87
C VAL A 89 -7.76 -1.78 4.44
N SER A 90 -7.54 -2.69 3.49
CA SER A 90 -7.62 -2.43 2.05
C SER A 90 -8.59 -3.39 1.38
N GLY A 91 -9.50 -2.85 0.57
CA GLY A 91 -10.51 -3.59 -0.15
C GLY A 91 -10.14 -3.51 -1.62
N LEU A 92 -10.00 -4.67 -2.26
CA LEU A 92 -9.75 -4.72 -3.69
C LEU A 92 -11.00 -4.24 -4.44
N THR A 93 -10.79 -3.46 -5.49
CA THR A 93 -11.86 -2.81 -6.25
C THR A 93 -11.83 -3.21 -7.71
N THR A 94 -13.01 -3.32 -8.32
CA THR A 94 -13.20 -3.72 -9.73
C THR A 94 -12.98 -2.58 -10.71
N VAL A 95 -12.38 -1.47 -10.27
CA VAL A 95 -12.14 -0.33 -11.16
C VAL A 95 -11.13 -0.74 -12.21
N GLY A 96 -11.58 -0.75 -13.46
CA GLY A 96 -10.72 -1.04 -14.60
C GLY A 96 -9.61 -0.01 -14.72
N VAL A 97 -8.37 -0.48 -14.85
CA VAL A 97 -7.23 0.38 -15.17
C VAL A 97 -7.25 0.63 -16.68
N GLY A 98 -7.67 1.83 -17.07
CA GLY A 98 -7.63 2.30 -18.45
C GLY A 98 -6.46 3.26 -18.68
N ASN A 99 -5.81 3.20 -19.85
CA ASN A 99 -4.87 4.23 -20.25
C ASN A 99 -5.64 5.44 -20.82
N PRO A 100 -5.51 6.65 -20.24
CA PRO A 100 -6.23 7.83 -20.73
C PRO A 100 -5.64 8.43 -22.01
N GLN A 101 -4.50 7.97 -22.53
CA GLN A 101 -3.94 8.49 -23.79
C GLN A 101 -4.48 7.74 -25.03
N ALA A 102 -5.59 8.25 -25.57
CA ALA A 102 -5.93 7.98 -26.97
C ALA A 102 -4.89 8.66 -27.87
N GLY A 103 -4.07 7.88 -28.60
CA GLY A 103 -3.34 8.39 -29.76
C GLY A 103 -1.81 8.32 -29.74
N ASN A 104 -1.15 7.83 -28.69
CA ASN A 104 0.29 7.55 -28.71
C ASN A 104 0.55 6.08 -28.37
N SER A 105 1.61 5.50 -28.92
CA SER A 105 2.10 4.14 -28.72
C SER A 105 2.58 3.85 -27.30
N ALA A 106 1.79 4.19 -26.28
CA ALA A 106 1.98 3.76 -24.92
C ALA A 106 1.30 2.41 -24.77
N THR A 107 2.04 1.36 -24.40
CA THR A 107 1.47 0.05 -24.06
C THR A 107 0.39 0.25 -22.98
N PRO A 108 -0.90 0.26 -23.31
CA PRO A 108 -1.92 0.51 -22.29
C PRO A 108 -1.99 -0.77 -21.46
N LEU A 109 -1.95 -0.69 -20.13
CA LEU A 109 -2.19 -1.85 -19.28
C LEU A 109 -3.58 -2.39 -19.65
N GLY A 110 -3.61 -3.50 -20.37
CA GLY A 110 -4.81 -4.18 -20.84
C GLY A 110 -4.57 -5.68 -20.76
N PHE A 111 -5.37 -6.36 -19.95
CA PHE A 111 -5.42 -7.81 -19.91
C PHE A 111 -6.89 -8.26 -19.87
N ALA A 112 -7.44 -8.52 -21.06
CA ALA A 112 -8.70 -9.26 -21.26
C ALA A 112 -8.70 -9.92 -22.66
N PRO A 113 -9.05 -11.21 -22.83
CA PRO A 113 -8.92 -12.35 -21.91
C PRO A 113 -7.63 -13.18 -22.17
N ALA A 114 -7.19 -13.94 -21.17
CA ALA A 114 -6.26 -15.09 -21.26
C ALA A 114 -4.75 -14.92 -21.59
N THR A 115 -4.09 -13.82 -21.22
CA THR A 115 -2.62 -13.91 -21.02
C THR A 115 -2.20 -13.33 -19.68
N VAL A 116 -2.31 -14.17 -18.65
CA VAL A 116 -1.49 -14.11 -17.44
C VAL A 116 -0.03 -14.14 -17.88
N ARG A 117 0.57 -12.99 -18.17
CA ARG A 117 2.01 -12.92 -18.46
C ARG A 117 2.70 -13.01 -17.11
N SER A 118 3.54 -14.04 -16.90
CA SER A 118 4.34 -14.21 -15.67
C SER A 118 3.54 -14.47 -14.38
N GLY A 119 2.28 -14.89 -14.42
CA GLY A 119 1.50 -15.11 -13.18
C GLY A 119 1.02 -13.81 -12.51
N LEU A 120 1.14 -12.67 -13.20
CA LEU A 120 0.81 -11.35 -12.66
C LEU A 120 -0.61 -10.92 -13.02
N THR A 121 -1.27 -10.28 -12.07
CA THR A 121 -2.61 -9.71 -12.20
C THR A 121 -2.59 -8.25 -11.76
N VAL A 122 -3.24 -7.36 -12.52
CA VAL A 122 -3.42 -5.95 -12.16
C VAL A 122 -4.60 -5.83 -11.21
N PHE A 123 -4.46 -5.02 -10.16
CA PHE A 123 -5.53 -4.72 -9.21
C PHE A 123 -5.62 -3.23 -8.91
N THR A 124 -6.79 -2.81 -8.42
CA THR A 124 -6.99 -1.53 -7.75
C THR A 124 -7.51 -1.77 -6.35
N SER A 125 -7.31 -0.82 -5.45
CA SER A 125 -7.87 -0.89 -4.10
C SER A 125 -8.15 0.47 -3.49
N GLN A 126 -8.97 0.46 -2.44
CA GLN A 126 -9.17 1.59 -1.53
C GLN A 126 -8.77 1.13 -0.13
N ALA A 127 -7.99 1.96 0.57
CA ALA A 127 -7.57 1.63 1.93
C ALA A 127 -7.81 2.76 2.92
N VAL A 128 -8.12 2.36 4.16
CA VAL A 128 -8.24 3.26 5.32
C VAL A 128 -7.15 2.86 6.32
N LEU A 129 -6.17 3.74 6.50
CA LEU A 129 -4.99 3.49 7.32
C LEU A 129 -4.99 4.41 8.54
N ASN A 130 -5.09 3.85 9.74
CA ASN A 130 -4.99 4.58 10.99
C ASN A 130 -3.58 4.44 11.55
N GLY A 131 -2.92 5.55 11.87
CA GLY A 131 -1.54 5.48 12.28
C GLY A 131 -0.92 6.78 12.73
N GLN A 132 0.39 6.72 12.82
CA GLN A 132 1.25 7.80 13.27
C GLN A 132 2.53 7.89 12.44
N VAL A 133 3.01 9.10 12.22
CA VAL A 133 4.24 9.38 11.47
C VAL A 133 5.14 10.29 12.30
N TYR A 134 6.43 9.95 12.37
CA TYR A 134 7.43 10.81 12.98
C TYR A 134 7.91 11.88 11.98
N ALA A 135 7.56 13.14 12.25
CA ALA A 135 7.96 14.32 11.49
C ALA A 135 9.04 15.09 12.26
N GLY A 136 10.28 14.58 12.24
CA GLY A 136 11.35 15.10 13.09
C GLY A 136 11.02 14.93 14.58
N ARG A 137 10.75 16.03 15.29
CA ARG A 137 10.37 16.02 16.73
C ARG A 137 8.87 15.90 16.98
N LYS A 138 8.04 16.02 15.95
CA LYS A 138 6.58 15.92 16.07
C LYS A 138 6.13 14.51 15.73
N LEU A 139 5.15 14.02 16.48
CA LEU A 139 4.44 12.79 16.18
C LEU A 139 3.05 13.19 15.67
N LEU A 140 2.80 12.97 14.39
CA LEU A 140 1.50 13.21 13.78
C LEU A 140 0.66 11.95 13.88
N LYS A 141 -0.63 12.07 14.22
CA LYS A 141 -1.57 10.95 14.37
C LYS A 141 -2.87 11.21 13.64
N GLY A 142 -3.38 10.17 12.98
CA GLY A 142 -4.67 10.26 12.31
C GLY A 142 -4.94 9.12 11.35
N THR A 143 -5.80 9.41 10.40
CA THR A 143 -6.24 8.48 9.36
C THR A 143 -5.77 8.95 8.00
N LEU A 144 -5.33 8.05 7.15
CA LEU A 144 -5.05 8.29 5.74
C LEU A 144 -6.00 7.46 4.88
N TYR A 145 -6.46 8.07 3.80
CA TYR A 145 -7.30 7.43 2.79
C TYR A 145 -6.48 7.28 1.52
N THR A 146 -6.36 6.05 0.99
CA THR A 146 -5.60 5.80 -0.24
C THR A 146 -6.44 5.16 -1.34
N LYS A 147 -6.09 5.50 -2.58
CA LYS A 147 -6.50 4.79 -3.78
C LYS A 147 -5.26 4.21 -4.42
N ASP A 148 -5.25 2.91 -4.63
CA ASP A 148 -4.04 2.19 -4.99
C ASP A 148 -4.20 1.52 -6.34
N THR A 149 -3.08 1.34 -7.03
CA THR A 149 -3.01 0.59 -8.28
C THR A 149 -1.73 -0.23 -8.27
N GLY A 150 -1.83 -1.51 -8.58
CA GLY A 150 -0.70 -2.41 -8.49
C GLY A 150 -0.81 -3.64 -9.36
N VAL A 151 0.26 -4.42 -9.32
CA VAL A 151 0.35 -5.76 -9.85
C VAL A 151 0.65 -6.74 -8.72
N ILE A 152 0.02 -7.91 -8.78
CA ILE A 152 0.19 -8.97 -7.81
C ILE A 152 0.48 -10.30 -8.50
N GLU A 153 1.43 -11.06 -7.95
CA GLU A 153 1.67 -12.45 -8.33
C GLU A 153 0.74 -13.37 -7.53
N LEU A 154 -0.23 -14.00 -8.20
CA LEU A 154 -1.27 -14.83 -7.54
C LEU A 154 -0.80 -16.26 -7.20
N ALA A 155 0.51 -16.50 -7.12
CA ALA A 155 1.02 -17.82 -6.71
C ALA A 155 0.85 -18.00 -5.18
N PRO A 156 0.38 -19.18 -4.70
CA PRO A 156 0.07 -19.45 -3.29
C PRO A 156 1.18 -19.14 -2.28
N THR A 157 2.43 -19.06 -2.74
CA THR A 157 3.62 -18.87 -1.90
C THR A 157 4.38 -17.57 -2.18
N SER A 158 4.01 -16.80 -3.20
CA SER A 158 4.79 -15.63 -3.59
C SER A 158 4.29 -14.35 -2.93
N GLY A 159 2.98 -14.10 -2.95
CA GLY A 159 2.35 -12.90 -2.38
C GLY A 159 2.99 -11.58 -2.81
N LYS A 160 3.70 -11.57 -3.95
CA LYS A 160 4.53 -10.45 -4.37
C LYS A 160 3.67 -9.38 -4.99
N VAL A 161 3.84 -8.16 -4.51
CA VAL A 161 3.12 -6.97 -4.95
C VAL A 161 4.13 -5.93 -5.41
N GLY A 162 3.79 -5.24 -6.49
CA GLY A 162 4.33 -3.93 -6.84
C GLY A 162 3.16 -2.96 -6.99
N GLN A 163 3.05 -1.96 -6.14
CA GLN A 163 1.91 -1.04 -6.17
C GLN A 163 2.28 0.41 -5.84
N ILE A 164 1.43 1.32 -6.30
CA ILE A 164 1.45 2.74 -6.00
C ILE A 164 0.17 3.07 -5.24
N LEU A 165 0.33 3.60 -4.03
CA LEU A 165 -0.75 4.09 -3.18
C LEU A 165 -0.77 5.61 -3.30
N LYS A 166 -1.91 6.15 -3.74
CA LYS A 166 -2.13 7.59 -3.78
C LYS A 166 -2.92 8.01 -2.55
N ILE A 167 -2.36 8.91 -1.74
CA ILE A 167 -3.08 9.50 -0.62
C ILE A 167 -4.06 10.52 -1.18
N VAL A 168 -5.35 10.31 -0.93
CA VAL A 168 -6.45 11.15 -1.44
C VAL A 168 -7.12 11.98 -0.33
N GLY A 169 -6.64 11.86 0.90
CA GLY A 169 -7.10 12.63 2.04
C GLY A 169 -6.68 11.98 3.35
N GLY A 170 -7.17 12.57 4.44
CA GLY A 170 -6.98 12.02 5.78
C GLY A 170 -7.83 12.74 6.82
N GLY A 171 -7.74 12.26 8.06
CA GLY A 171 -8.38 12.83 9.24
C GLY A 171 -7.37 13.02 10.38
N GLY A 172 -7.75 13.77 11.42
CA GLY A 172 -6.83 14.15 12.50
C GLY A 172 -5.70 15.05 11.99
N ASP A 173 -4.46 14.76 12.37
CA ASP A 173 -3.28 15.52 11.93
C ASP A 173 -3.00 15.39 10.42
N PHE A 174 -3.67 14.46 9.74
CA PHE A 174 -3.58 14.23 8.30
C PHE A 174 -4.77 14.81 7.53
N ALA A 175 -5.56 15.71 8.12
CA ALA A 175 -6.63 16.40 7.42
C ALA A 175 -6.11 17.07 6.13
N GLY A 176 -6.73 16.74 4.99
CA GLY A 176 -6.32 17.25 3.67
C GLY A 176 -4.99 16.71 3.14
N ALA A 177 -4.45 15.64 3.73
CA ALA A 177 -3.19 15.05 3.29
C ALA A 177 -3.24 14.55 1.84
N SER A 178 -2.07 14.60 1.19
CA SER A 178 -1.83 14.06 -0.15
C SER A 178 -0.47 13.37 -0.17
N GLY A 179 -0.08 12.80 -1.31
CA GLY A 179 1.23 12.16 -1.48
C GLY A 179 1.12 10.83 -2.20
N THR A 180 2.24 10.14 -2.28
CA THR A 180 2.36 8.87 -2.99
C THR A 180 3.33 7.95 -2.26
N ILE A 181 2.93 6.70 -2.11
CA ILE A 181 3.73 5.64 -1.50
C ILE A 181 3.85 4.51 -2.52
N THR A 182 5.05 3.98 -2.67
CA THR A 182 5.34 2.79 -3.47
C THR A 182 5.55 1.61 -2.54
N VAL A 183 5.05 0.44 -2.93
CA VAL A 183 5.25 -0.82 -2.20
C VAL A 183 5.80 -1.86 -3.17
N ALA A 184 6.84 -2.58 -2.72
CA ALA A 184 7.44 -3.66 -3.48
C ALA A 184 7.91 -4.79 -2.56
N GLY A 185 7.55 -6.04 -2.89
CA GLY A 185 8.00 -7.23 -2.17
C GLY A 185 6.85 -8.19 -1.86
N GLN A 186 7.07 -9.13 -0.94
CA GLN A 186 6.04 -10.09 -0.53
C GLN A 186 5.09 -9.47 0.50
N GLU A 187 4.05 -8.79 0.02
CA GLU A 187 3.12 -8.08 0.89
C GLU A 187 2.09 -9.04 1.52
N LEU A 188 1.57 -9.99 0.74
CA LEU A 188 0.62 -10.98 1.23
C LEU A 188 1.34 -12.11 1.98
N GLY A 189 1.05 -12.25 3.27
CA GLY A 189 1.62 -13.32 4.10
C GLY A 189 3.12 -13.17 4.42
N GLY A 190 3.74 -12.03 4.09
CA GLY A 190 5.14 -11.72 4.37
C GLY A 190 5.36 -10.25 4.70
N PHE A 191 6.52 -9.72 4.31
CA PHE A 191 6.83 -8.29 4.43
C PHE A 191 7.27 -7.72 3.07
N ALA A 192 6.64 -6.63 2.65
CA ALA A 192 7.06 -5.81 1.52
C ALA A 192 7.65 -4.49 2.03
N PHE A 193 8.55 -3.89 1.25
CA PHE A 193 9.07 -2.57 1.56
C PHE A 193 8.12 -1.51 1.04
N TYR A 194 7.93 -0.45 1.80
CA TYR A 194 7.25 0.74 1.33
C TYR A 194 8.16 1.96 1.42
N SER A 195 8.03 2.88 0.46
CA SER A 195 8.73 4.16 0.46
C SER A 195 7.93 5.22 -0.28
N GLY A 196 7.97 6.47 0.19
CA GLY A 196 7.28 7.58 -0.46
C GLY A 196 7.15 8.78 0.46
N GLU A 197 6.06 9.51 0.33
CA GLU A 197 5.85 10.73 1.08
C GLU A 197 4.38 10.99 1.45
N VAL A 198 4.20 11.63 2.61
CA VAL A 198 2.93 12.16 3.09
C VAL A 198 3.05 13.68 3.17
N CYS A 199 2.29 14.37 2.33
CA CYS A 199 2.26 15.83 2.25
C CYS A 199 1.05 16.37 3.01
N GLY A 200 1.26 17.46 3.76
CA GLY A 200 0.16 18.15 4.44
C GLY A 200 -0.78 18.84 3.47
N ALA A 201 -1.91 19.33 3.99
CA ALA A 201 -2.81 20.19 3.22
C ALA A 201 -2.02 21.37 2.62
N LYS A 202 -2.28 21.64 1.34
CA LYS A 202 -1.75 22.83 0.66
C LYS A 202 -2.43 24.09 1.19
#